data_AF-H8L1W1-F1
#
_entry.id   AF-H8L1W1-F1
#
_cell.length_a   1.000
_cell.length_b   1.000
_cell.length_c   1.000
_cell.angle_alpha   90.00
_cell.angle_beta   90.00
_cell.angle_gamma   90.00
#
_symmetry.space_group_name_H-M   'P 1'
#
loop_
_entity.id
_entity.type
_entity.pdbx_description
1 polymer ?
#
loop_
_entity_poly.entity_id
_entity_poly.type
_entity_poly.pdbx_seq_one_letter_code
_entity_poly.pdbx_strand_id
1 'polypeptide(L)'
;MSGCSTEPCKHMTPSGHAYQIIESVAGSLIDLGFYDDDESFQRELLSKLVDVCCQGVTAAGLDKYHEKVLAMPESEQPEGPIHYGVISLMRCIYALRSDRFGNSTEAWNYVIEARFYADAILSQRCDVHAVKQSRTAVAKSGSKARHESSPHAEVKPLVRSAWAEWRGGAVSYRSTAAFCRDVVKQYPVIADPRTVARWVAEWDGQ
;
A
#
# COMPACT_ATOMS: atom_id res chain seq x y z
N MET A 1 -31.84 -9.81 -30.49
CA MET A 1 -30.73 -9.04 -31.08
C MET A 1 -30.54 -7.79 -30.23
N SER A 2 -29.68 -7.86 -29.22
CA SER A 2 -29.40 -6.73 -28.33
C SER A 2 -28.45 -5.78 -29.04
N GLY A 3 -28.87 -4.52 -29.23
CA GLY A 3 -28.06 -3.49 -29.85
C GLY A 3 -26.82 -3.20 -29.00
N CYS A 4 -25.65 -3.38 -29.60
CA CYS A 4 -24.38 -2.93 -29.02
C CYS A 4 -24.40 -1.39 -29.05
N SER A 5 -24.59 -0.76 -27.89
CA SER A 5 -24.48 0.69 -27.75
C SER A 5 -23.01 1.07 -27.96
N THR A 6 -22.67 1.55 -29.15
CA THR A 6 -21.38 2.17 -29.43
C THR A 6 -21.37 3.55 -28.78
N GLU A 7 -21.16 3.61 -27.46
CA GLU A 7 -20.79 4.88 -26.86
C GLU A 7 -19.48 5.32 -27.51
N PRO A 8 -19.41 6.55 -28.04
CA PRO A 8 -18.20 7.05 -28.66
C PRO A 8 -17.08 7.02 -27.62
N CYS A 9 -16.02 6.28 -27.90
CA CYS A 9 -14.80 6.29 -27.10
C CYS A 9 -14.41 7.76 -26.92
N LYS A 10 -14.55 8.28 -25.69
CA LYS A 10 -14.11 9.63 -25.36
C LYS A 10 -12.61 9.67 -25.62
N HIS A 11 -12.21 10.27 -26.75
CA HIS A 11 -10.81 10.46 -27.06
C HIS A 11 -10.18 11.25 -25.93
N MET A 12 -9.24 10.63 -25.21
CA MET A 12 -8.54 11.30 -24.13
C MET A 12 -7.66 12.41 -24.72
N THR A 13 -7.81 13.61 -24.18
CA THR A 13 -6.99 14.76 -24.55
C THR A 13 -5.66 14.74 -23.77
N PRO A 14 -4.61 15.42 -24.25
CA PRO A 14 -3.37 15.59 -23.48
C PRO A 14 -3.63 16.13 -22.08
N SER A 15 -4.50 17.15 -21.97
CA SER A 15 -4.90 17.72 -20.68
C SER A 15 -5.51 16.67 -19.74
N GLY A 16 -6.39 15.81 -20.25
CA GLY A 16 -6.99 14.74 -19.45
C GLY A 16 -5.95 13.79 -18.86
N HIS A 17 -4.95 13.39 -19.64
CA HIS A 17 -3.84 12.56 -19.15
C HIS A 17 -2.94 13.31 -18.17
N ALA A 18 -2.64 14.59 -18.41
CA ALA A 18 -1.82 15.39 -17.52
C ALA A 18 -2.45 15.48 -16.11
N TYR A 19 -3.77 15.72 -16.00
CA TYR A 19 -4.45 15.72 -14.70
C TYR A 19 -4.40 14.36 -13.99
N GLN A 20 -4.61 13.26 -14.72
CA GLN A 20 -4.49 11.92 -14.13
C GLN A 20 -3.08 11.63 -13.60
N ILE A 21 -2.05 12.09 -14.31
CA ILE A 21 -0.67 11.96 -13.84
C ILE A 21 -0.46 12.80 -12.58
N ILE A 22 -0.95 14.04 -12.54
CA ILE A 22 -0.86 14.91 -11.35
C ILE A 22 -1.49 14.22 -10.13
N GLU A 23 -2.71 13.70 -10.25
CA GLU A 23 -3.40 12.97 -9.17
C GLU A 23 -2.60 11.73 -8.72
N SER A 24 -2.07 10.97 -9.67
CA SER A 24 -1.26 9.78 -9.38
C SER A 24 0.04 10.12 -8.65
N VAL A 25 0.71 11.20 -9.05
CA VAL A 25 1.95 11.67 -8.41
C VAL A 25 1.65 12.20 -7.01
N ALA A 26 0.59 13.00 -6.84
CA ALA A 26 0.15 13.52 -5.55
C ALA A 26 -0.10 12.37 -4.56
N GLY A 27 -0.95 11.41 -4.93
CA GLY A 27 -1.24 10.25 -4.09
C GLY A 27 0.01 9.44 -3.74
N SER A 28 0.94 9.29 -4.70
CA SER A 28 2.18 8.54 -4.45
C SER A 28 3.13 9.25 -3.49
N LEU A 29 3.25 10.57 -3.57
CA LEU A 29 4.09 11.35 -2.66
C LEU A 29 3.51 11.40 -1.24
N ILE A 30 2.19 11.43 -1.11
CA ILE A 30 1.48 11.32 0.18
C ILE A 30 1.68 9.91 0.77
N ASP A 31 1.49 8.85 -0.01
CA ASP A 31 1.70 7.46 0.45
C ASP A 31 3.14 7.19 0.91
N LEU A 32 4.11 7.87 0.29
CA LEU A 32 5.52 7.82 0.66
C LEU A 32 5.88 8.73 1.85
N GLY A 33 4.95 9.57 2.32
CA GLY A 33 5.11 10.42 3.50
C GLY A 33 5.88 11.72 3.26
N PHE A 34 5.94 12.22 2.02
CA PHE A 34 6.50 13.55 1.74
C PHE A 34 5.53 14.68 2.04
N TYR A 35 4.23 14.38 2.03
CA TYR A 35 3.14 15.30 2.35
C TYR A 35 2.11 14.56 3.21
N ASP A 36 1.46 15.29 4.11
CA ASP A 36 0.48 14.71 5.04
C ASP A 36 -0.86 14.43 4.35
N ASP A 37 -1.23 15.27 3.38
CA ASP A 37 -2.51 15.26 2.69
C ASP A 37 -2.46 16.00 1.34
N ASP A 38 -3.59 16.03 0.63
CA ASP A 38 -3.70 16.71 -0.66
C ASP A 38 -3.54 18.23 -0.54
N GLU A 39 -4.02 18.85 0.56
CA GLU A 39 -3.94 20.30 0.77
C GLU A 39 -2.49 20.77 0.94
N SER A 40 -1.71 20.06 1.75
CA SER A 40 -0.28 20.31 1.94
C SER A 40 0.50 20.11 0.64
N PHE A 41 0.23 19.04 -0.12
CA PHE A 41 0.81 18.85 -1.46
C PHE A 41 0.51 20.02 -2.39
N GLN A 42 -0.76 20.43 -2.48
CA GLN A 42 -1.19 21.52 -3.36
C GLN A 42 -0.52 22.85 -2.98
N ARG A 43 -0.55 23.19 -1.69
CA ARG A 43 0.00 24.45 -1.16
C ARG A 43 1.51 24.52 -1.26
N GLU A 44 2.21 23.44 -0.89
CA GLU A 44 3.65 23.48 -0.66
C GLU A 44 4.47 23.16 -1.90
N LEU A 45 3.90 22.41 -2.84
CA LEU A 45 4.57 22.02 -4.08
C LEU A 45 3.85 22.52 -5.31
N LEU A 46 2.60 22.09 -5.55
CA LEU A 46 1.94 22.33 -6.83
C LEU A 46 1.78 23.83 -7.13
N SER A 47 1.30 24.62 -6.16
CA SER A 47 1.16 26.07 -6.31
C SER A 47 2.49 26.75 -6.66
N LYS A 48 3.58 26.36 -5.98
CA LYS A 48 4.91 26.93 -6.24
C LYS A 48 5.42 26.56 -7.64
N LEU A 49 5.18 25.33 -8.09
CA LEU A 49 5.56 24.91 -9.44
C LEU A 49 4.76 25.66 -10.50
N VAL A 50 3.45 25.85 -10.29
CA VAL A 50 2.61 26.67 -11.18
C VAL A 50 3.14 28.09 -11.24
N ASP A 51 3.45 28.72 -10.11
CA ASP A 51 4.00 30.08 -10.07
C ASP A 51 5.32 30.19 -10.86
N VAL A 52 6.24 29.25 -10.65
CA VAL A 52 7.53 29.19 -11.38
C VAL A 52 7.30 29.03 -12.89
N CYS A 53 6.41 28.13 -13.31
CA CYS A 53 6.08 27.93 -14.72
C CYS A 53 5.34 29.14 -15.35
N CYS A 54 4.53 29.85 -14.56
CA CYS A 54 3.80 31.05 -14.97
C CYS A 54 4.71 32.28 -15.10
N GLN A 55 5.78 32.39 -14.30
CA GLN A 55 6.77 33.48 -14.36
C GLN A 55 7.65 33.48 -15.62
N GLY A 56 7.33 32.63 -16.61
CA GLY A 56 8.00 32.64 -17.90
C GLY A 56 9.23 31.75 -17.97
N VAL A 57 9.42 30.82 -17.02
CA VAL A 57 10.35 29.70 -17.22
C VAL A 57 9.88 28.94 -18.46
N THR A 58 10.63 29.10 -19.54
CA THR A 58 10.35 28.44 -20.81
C THR A 58 10.64 26.94 -20.68
N ALA A 59 10.14 26.14 -21.62
CA ALA A 59 10.53 24.73 -21.72
C ALA A 59 12.05 24.57 -21.71
N ALA A 60 12.76 25.45 -22.43
CA ALA A 60 14.23 25.51 -22.42
C ALA A 60 14.84 25.84 -21.04
N GLY A 61 14.13 26.58 -20.19
CA GLY A 61 14.54 26.83 -18.81
C GLY A 61 14.40 25.59 -17.93
N LEU A 62 13.34 24.81 -18.13
CA LEU A 62 13.18 23.51 -17.47
C LEU A 62 14.22 22.50 -17.97
N ASP A 63 14.46 22.44 -19.27
CA ASP A 63 15.46 21.55 -19.85
C ASP A 63 16.85 21.91 -19.31
N LYS A 64 17.18 23.20 -19.16
CA LYS A 64 18.41 23.63 -18.47
C LYS A 64 18.47 23.25 -17.00
N TYR A 65 17.36 23.31 -16.27
CA TYR A 65 17.32 22.84 -14.88
C TYR A 65 17.57 21.33 -14.83
N HIS A 66 16.92 20.57 -15.70
CA HIS A 66 17.06 19.13 -15.80
C HIS A 66 18.47 18.73 -16.25
N GLU A 67 19.03 19.35 -17.27
CA GLU A 67 20.42 19.19 -17.70
C GLU A 67 21.39 19.53 -16.57
N LYS A 68 21.13 20.61 -15.82
CA LYS A 68 21.94 20.97 -14.66
C LYS A 68 21.88 19.89 -13.59
N VAL A 69 20.70 19.33 -13.31
CA VAL A 69 20.55 18.24 -12.36
C VAL A 69 21.24 16.96 -12.85
N LEU A 70 21.09 16.60 -14.14
CA LEU A 70 21.78 15.44 -14.72
C LEU A 70 23.30 15.62 -14.76
N ALA A 71 23.78 16.86 -14.87
CA ALA A 71 25.19 17.20 -14.84
C ALA A 71 25.76 17.28 -13.41
N MET A 72 24.92 17.23 -12.36
CA MET A 72 25.41 17.13 -10.99
C MET A 72 26.03 15.75 -10.76
N PRO A 73 27.11 15.66 -9.95
CA PRO A 73 27.64 14.37 -9.49
C PRO A 73 26.51 13.52 -8.91
N GLU A 74 26.51 12.22 -9.14
CA GLU A 74 25.43 11.31 -8.69
C GLU A 74 25.14 11.48 -7.18
N SER A 75 26.16 11.70 -6.37
CA SER A 75 26.07 11.97 -4.92
C SER A 75 25.41 13.31 -4.53
N GLU A 76 25.29 14.24 -5.48
CA GLU A 76 24.67 15.55 -5.30
C GLU A 76 23.34 15.68 -6.04
N GLN A 77 23.00 14.70 -6.89
CA GLN A 77 21.69 14.70 -7.53
C GLN A 77 20.63 14.63 -6.43
N PRO A 78 19.53 15.39 -6.54
CA PRO A 78 18.40 15.27 -5.62
C PRO A 78 17.86 13.85 -5.71
N GLU A 79 18.32 13.00 -4.79
CA GLU A 79 17.97 11.59 -4.76
C GLU A 79 16.51 11.43 -4.30
N GLY A 80 15.78 10.58 -5.01
CA GLY A 80 14.57 9.98 -4.49
C GLY A 80 13.24 10.44 -5.12
N PRO A 81 12.13 9.92 -4.59
CA PRO A 81 10.80 10.01 -5.20
C PRO A 81 10.31 11.44 -5.44
N ILE A 82 10.66 12.35 -4.53
CA ILE A 82 10.24 13.75 -4.61
C ILE A 82 10.81 14.46 -5.85
N HIS A 83 12.03 14.13 -6.27
CA HIS A 83 12.65 14.76 -7.43
C HIS A 83 11.94 14.38 -8.73
N TYR A 84 11.67 13.08 -8.93
CA TYR A 84 10.89 12.61 -10.06
C TYR A 84 9.46 13.16 -10.04
N GLY A 85 8.89 13.34 -8.85
CA GLY A 85 7.60 14.01 -8.65
C GLY A 85 7.59 15.42 -9.18
N VAL A 86 8.57 16.22 -8.80
CA VAL A 86 8.73 17.60 -9.29
C VAL A 86 8.83 17.64 -10.81
N ILE A 87 9.71 16.82 -11.42
CA ILE A 87 9.88 16.82 -12.88
C ILE A 87 8.58 16.42 -13.58
N SER A 88 7.93 15.34 -13.11
CA SER A 88 6.66 14.86 -13.67
C SER A 88 5.58 15.96 -13.66
N LEU A 89 5.39 16.63 -12.51
CA LEU A 89 4.41 17.71 -12.36
C LEU A 89 4.72 18.91 -13.26
N MET A 90 6.00 19.31 -13.36
CA MET A 90 6.38 20.39 -14.26
C MET A 90 6.08 20.04 -15.72
N ARG A 91 6.36 18.81 -16.15
CA ARG A 91 6.01 18.35 -17.50
C ARG A 91 4.49 18.32 -17.71
N CYS A 92 3.69 17.95 -16.72
CA CYS A 92 2.23 18.08 -16.79
C CYS A 92 1.78 19.54 -16.98
N ILE A 93 2.39 20.50 -16.27
CA ILE A 93 2.07 21.93 -16.42
C ILE A 93 2.39 22.41 -17.85
N TYR A 94 3.53 22.00 -18.42
CA TYR A 94 3.87 22.31 -19.82
C TYR A 94 2.91 21.65 -20.81
N ALA A 95 2.51 20.39 -20.58
CA ALA A 95 1.51 19.71 -21.40
C ALA A 95 0.19 20.50 -21.44
N LEU A 96 -0.32 20.90 -20.27
CA LEU A 96 -1.54 21.70 -20.14
C LEU A 96 -1.42 23.04 -20.86
N ARG A 97 -0.25 23.68 -20.77
CA ARG A 97 0.03 24.95 -21.45
C ARG A 97 0.05 24.78 -22.97
N SER A 98 0.80 23.81 -23.50
CA SER A 98 0.89 23.57 -24.95
C SER A 98 -0.46 23.17 -25.54
N ASP A 99 -1.25 22.36 -24.83
CA ASP A 99 -2.61 21.98 -25.25
C ASP A 99 -3.53 23.22 -25.34
N ARG A 100 -3.45 24.12 -24.36
CA ARG A 100 -4.19 25.40 -24.37
C ARG A 100 -3.83 26.30 -25.54
N PHE A 101 -2.58 26.26 -26.02
CA PHE A 101 -2.14 27.01 -27.20
C PHE A 101 -2.38 26.27 -28.53
N GLY A 102 -3.00 25.08 -28.50
CA GLY A 102 -3.30 24.29 -29.69
C GLY A 102 -2.13 23.45 -30.22
N ASN A 103 -1.00 23.40 -29.50
CA ASN A 103 0.18 22.61 -29.88
C ASN A 103 0.03 21.16 -29.42
N SER A 104 -0.90 20.41 -30.01
CA SER A 104 -1.25 19.06 -29.54
C SER A 104 -0.08 18.08 -29.52
N THR A 105 0.78 18.07 -30.54
CA THR A 105 1.96 17.18 -30.60
C THR A 105 2.93 17.45 -29.46
N GLU A 106 3.20 18.71 -29.17
CA GLU A 106 4.10 19.11 -28.08
C GLU A 106 3.50 18.75 -26.71
N ALA A 107 2.19 18.96 -26.54
CA ALA A 107 1.48 18.57 -25.33
C ALA A 107 1.59 17.06 -25.06
N TRP A 108 1.45 16.23 -26.10
CA TRP A 108 1.61 14.78 -25.99
C TRP A 108 3.04 14.37 -25.62
N ASN A 109 4.06 15.01 -26.19
CA ASN A 109 5.45 14.73 -25.82
C ASN A 109 5.68 14.98 -24.33
N TYR A 110 5.17 16.08 -23.79
CA TYR A 110 5.25 16.36 -22.36
C TYR A 110 4.47 15.38 -21.49
N VAL A 111 3.30 14.90 -21.93
CA VAL A 111 2.55 13.85 -21.22
C VAL A 111 3.36 12.56 -21.14
N ILE A 112 4.01 12.15 -22.24
CA ILE A 112 4.83 10.94 -22.29
C ILE A 112 6.02 11.05 -21.33
N GLU A 113 6.72 12.19 -21.34
CA GLU A 113 7.83 12.44 -20.41
C GLU A 113 7.34 12.48 -18.95
N ALA A 114 6.25 13.20 -18.67
CA ALA A 114 5.65 13.25 -17.34
C ALA A 114 5.33 11.84 -16.82
N ARG A 115 4.79 10.98 -17.69
CA ARG A 115 4.46 9.61 -17.35
C ARG A 115 5.68 8.78 -17.00
N PHE A 116 6.76 8.90 -17.77
CA PHE A 116 8.02 8.21 -17.48
C PHE A 116 8.52 8.51 -16.06
N TYR A 117 8.50 9.78 -15.65
CA TYR A 117 8.90 10.16 -14.29
C TYR A 117 7.90 9.72 -13.22
N ALA A 118 6.60 9.74 -13.51
CA ALA A 118 5.58 9.26 -12.59
C ALA A 118 5.72 7.75 -12.32
N ASP A 119 6.05 6.95 -13.34
CA ASP A 119 6.24 5.51 -13.18
C ASP A 119 7.47 5.19 -12.28
N ALA A 120 8.51 6.04 -12.27
CA ALA A 120 9.63 5.89 -11.34
C ALA A 120 9.21 6.03 -9.86
N ILE A 121 8.32 6.98 -9.56
CA ILE A 121 7.75 7.17 -8.20
C ILE A 121 6.85 6.00 -7.83
N LEU A 122 6.01 5.57 -8.77
CA LEU A 122 5.10 4.44 -8.57
C LEU A 122 5.87 3.15 -8.26
N SER A 123 7.01 2.92 -8.94
CA SER A 123 7.90 1.79 -8.64
C SER A 123 8.36 1.81 -7.18
N GLN A 124 8.84 2.96 -6.70
CA GLN A 124 9.33 3.09 -5.33
C GLN A 124 8.21 2.90 -4.29
N ARG A 125 7.00 3.40 -4.57
CA ARG A 125 5.82 3.13 -3.74
C ARG A 125 5.51 1.64 -3.67
N CYS A 126 5.53 0.94 -4.80
CA CYS A 126 5.32 -0.50 -4.87
C CYS A 126 6.37 -1.26 -4.03
N ASP A 127 7.64 -0.85 -4.09
CA ASP A 127 8.72 -1.46 -3.31
C ASP A 127 8.50 -1.30 -1.80
N VAL A 128 8.11 -0.11 -1.34
CA VAL A 128 7.79 0.13 0.08
C VAL A 128 6.63 -0.76 0.55
N HIS A 129 5.57 -0.88 -0.26
CA HIS A 129 4.46 -1.79 0.05
C HIS A 129 4.90 -3.25 0.08
N ALA A 130 5.71 -3.69 -0.89
CA ALA A 130 6.23 -5.06 -0.94
C ALA A 130 7.08 -5.38 0.29
N VAL A 131 7.95 -4.46 0.71
CA VAL A 131 8.75 -4.61 1.94
C VAL A 131 7.85 -4.69 3.17
N LYS A 132 6.82 -3.84 3.28
CA LYS A 132 5.87 -3.86 4.40
C LYS A 132 5.07 -5.17 4.46
N GLN A 133 4.61 -5.67 3.31
CA GLN A 133 3.91 -6.95 3.21
C GLN A 133 4.83 -8.11 3.61
N SER A 134 6.07 -8.13 3.10
CA SER A 134 7.08 -9.13 3.43
C SER A 134 7.37 -9.17 4.94
N ARG A 135 7.60 -8.00 5.56
CA ARG A 135 7.80 -7.89 7.02
C ARG A 135 6.61 -8.43 7.80
N THR A 136 5.38 -8.12 7.37
CA THR A 136 4.16 -8.60 8.02
C THR A 136 4.02 -10.12 7.88
N ALA A 137 4.33 -10.68 6.71
CA ALA A 137 4.31 -12.11 6.46
C ALA A 137 5.33 -12.85 7.33
N VAL A 138 6.55 -12.33 7.44
CA VAL A 138 7.61 -12.87 8.32
C VAL A 138 7.20 -12.79 9.80
N ALA A 139 6.61 -11.67 10.24
CA ALA A 139 6.12 -11.55 11.61
C ALA A 139 4.99 -12.57 11.90
N LYS A 140 4.08 -12.76 10.94
CA LYS A 140 2.98 -13.73 11.06
C LYS A 140 3.49 -15.17 11.09
N SER A 141 4.45 -15.53 10.23
CA SER A 141 5.04 -16.87 10.24
C SER A 141 5.81 -17.13 11.53
N GLY A 142 6.59 -16.16 12.02
CA GLY A 142 7.28 -16.25 13.30
C GLY A 142 6.33 -16.40 14.49
N SER A 143 5.22 -15.64 14.51
CA SER A 143 4.18 -15.76 15.54
C SER A 143 3.52 -17.15 15.50
N LYS A 144 3.18 -17.63 14.31
CA LYS A 144 2.62 -18.97 14.11
C LYS A 144 3.57 -20.06 14.61
N ALA A 145 4.86 -20.00 14.23
CA ALA A 145 5.86 -20.96 14.68
C ALA A 145 6.01 -20.98 16.20
N ARG A 146 6.03 -19.80 16.85
CA ARG A 146 6.07 -19.69 18.32
C ARG A 146 4.82 -20.27 18.99
N HIS A 147 3.66 -20.10 18.37
CA HIS A 147 2.41 -20.67 18.87
C HIS A 147 2.42 -22.19 18.73
N GLU A 148 2.88 -22.72 17.60
CA GLU A 148 3.01 -24.17 17.36
C GLU A 148 4.02 -24.83 18.29
N SER A 149 5.12 -24.13 18.63
CA SER A 149 6.09 -24.59 19.62
C SER A 149 5.71 -24.26 21.06
N SER A 150 4.52 -23.73 21.31
CA SER A 150 4.10 -23.38 22.67
C SER A 150 3.70 -24.66 23.42
N PRO A 151 3.96 -24.75 24.74
CA PRO A 151 3.53 -25.91 25.50
C PRO A 151 2.00 -26.06 25.57
N HIS A 152 1.24 -24.99 25.28
CA HIS A 152 -0.21 -25.10 25.03
C HIS A 152 -0.53 -25.92 23.77
N ALA A 153 0.25 -25.76 22.69
CA ALA A 153 0.03 -26.50 21.45
C ALA A 153 0.37 -27.99 21.61
N GLU A 154 1.37 -28.34 22.43
CA GLU A 154 1.68 -29.73 22.79
C GLU A 154 0.53 -30.39 23.57
N VAL A 155 -0.13 -29.63 24.45
CA VAL A 155 -1.20 -30.16 25.32
C VAL A 155 -2.58 -30.15 24.65
N LYS A 156 -2.86 -29.24 23.71
CA LYS A 156 -4.17 -29.12 23.04
C LYS A 156 -4.68 -30.46 22.46
N PRO A 157 -3.86 -31.32 21.81
CA PRO A 157 -4.29 -32.64 21.35
C PRO A 157 -4.69 -33.59 22.50
N LEU A 158 -3.96 -33.57 23.62
CA LEU A 158 -4.26 -34.42 24.79
C LEU A 158 -5.61 -34.04 25.41
N VAL A 159 -5.85 -32.72 25.53
CA VAL A 159 -7.14 -32.19 25.99
C VAL A 159 -8.28 -32.58 25.04
N ARG A 160 -8.02 -32.59 23.72
CA ARG A 160 -9.00 -33.04 22.72
C ARG A 160 -9.37 -34.51 22.90
N SER A 161 -8.40 -35.37 23.18
CA SER A 161 -8.65 -36.79 23.48
C SER A 161 -9.49 -36.95 24.75
N ALA A 162 -9.15 -36.25 25.85
CA ALA A 162 -9.93 -36.27 27.09
C ALA A 162 -11.36 -35.72 26.89
N TRP A 163 -11.51 -34.71 26.05
CA TRP A 163 -12.83 -34.19 25.65
C TRP A 163 -13.65 -35.26 24.90
N ALA A 164 -13.03 -35.95 23.93
CA ALA A 164 -13.69 -37.01 23.18
C ALA A 164 -14.12 -38.18 24.08
N GLU A 165 -13.29 -38.60 25.03
CA GLU A 165 -13.64 -39.63 26.02
C GLU A 165 -14.82 -39.22 26.89
N TRP A 166 -14.85 -37.96 27.36
CA TRP A 166 -15.99 -37.46 28.09
C TRP A 166 -17.27 -37.45 27.24
N ARG A 167 -17.19 -36.92 26.00
CA ARG A 167 -18.36 -36.88 25.10
C ARG A 167 -18.82 -38.26 24.66
N GLY A 168 -17.92 -39.24 24.61
CA GLY A 168 -18.22 -40.66 24.40
C GLY A 168 -18.75 -41.39 25.63
N GLY A 169 -18.80 -40.74 26.79
CA GLY A 169 -19.32 -41.32 28.03
C GLY A 169 -18.35 -42.22 28.79
N ALA A 170 -17.09 -42.29 28.40
CA ALA A 170 -16.05 -43.06 29.10
C ALA A 170 -15.69 -42.44 30.46
N VAL A 171 -15.76 -41.11 30.54
CA VAL A 171 -15.57 -40.33 31.77
C VAL A 171 -16.81 -39.44 31.96
N SER A 172 -17.20 -39.14 33.20
CA SER A 172 -18.38 -38.32 33.48
C SER A 172 -18.02 -37.00 34.15
N TYR A 173 -18.34 -35.89 33.49
CA TYR A 173 -18.32 -34.55 34.08
C TYR A 173 -19.71 -33.93 34.04
N ARG A 174 -20.08 -33.22 35.11
CA ARG A 174 -21.40 -32.57 35.28
C ARG A 174 -21.64 -31.41 34.29
N SER A 175 -20.57 -30.75 33.81
CA SER A 175 -20.66 -29.58 32.94
C SER A 175 -19.31 -29.29 32.26
N THR A 176 -19.32 -28.49 31.19
CA THR A 176 -18.10 -28.05 30.50
C THR A 176 -17.18 -27.27 31.43
N ALA A 177 -17.73 -26.47 32.34
CA ALA A 177 -16.96 -25.75 33.35
C ALA A 177 -16.31 -26.67 34.39
N ALA A 178 -16.90 -27.85 34.68
CA ALA A 178 -16.27 -28.84 35.54
C ALA A 178 -15.08 -29.51 34.83
N PHE A 179 -15.27 -29.92 33.58
CA PHE A 179 -14.20 -30.46 32.74
C PHE A 179 -13.03 -29.48 32.58
N CYS A 180 -13.29 -28.22 32.21
CA CYS A 180 -12.22 -27.22 32.02
C CYS A 180 -11.36 -27.03 33.27
N ARG A 181 -11.99 -27.02 34.46
CA ARG A 181 -11.28 -26.91 35.74
C ARG A 181 -10.44 -28.16 36.03
N ASP A 182 -10.92 -29.34 35.67
CA ASP A 182 -10.19 -30.58 35.90
C ASP A 182 -8.98 -30.71 34.96
N VAL A 183 -9.18 -30.41 33.68
CA VAL A 183 -8.11 -30.37 32.67
C VAL A 183 -6.99 -29.40 33.08
N VAL A 184 -7.31 -28.22 33.59
CA VAL A 184 -6.31 -27.26 34.09
C VAL A 184 -5.51 -27.81 35.27
N LYS A 185 -6.13 -28.62 36.14
CA LYS A 185 -5.40 -29.30 37.23
C LYS A 185 -4.47 -30.38 36.68
N GLN A 186 -4.89 -31.10 35.65
CA GLN A 186 -4.09 -32.17 35.02
C GLN A 186 -2.92 -31.62 34.18
N TYR A 187 -3.10 -30.45 33.56
CA TYR A 187 -2.09 -29.80 32.72
C TYR A 187 -1.79 -28.37 33.20
N PRO A 188 -0.90 -28.21 34.20
CA PRO A 188 -0.59 -26.90 34.82
C PRO A 188 -0.05 -25.84 33.86
N VAL A 189 0.42 -26.23 32.67
CA VAL A 189 0.81 -25.29 31.62
C VAL A 189 -0.36 -24.42 31.16
N ILE A 190 -1.60 -24.90 31.29
CA ILE A 190 -2.81 -24.13 30.99
C ILE A 190 -3.23 -23.37 32.25
N ALA A 191 -2.85 -22.10 32.34
CA ALA A 191 -3.13 -21.29 33.53
C ALA A 191 -4.62 -20.90 33.70
N ASP A 192 -5.35 -20.71 32.60
CA ASP A 192 -6.74 -20.22 32.61
C ASP A 192 -7.72 -21.26 32.02
N PRO A 193 -8.72 -21.75 32.79
CA PRO A 193 -9.77 -22.63 32.30
C PRO A 193 -10.54 -22.09 31.08
N ARG A 194 -10.59 -20.77 30.88
CA ARG A 194 -11.20 -20.15 29.69
C ARG A 194 -10.50 -20.55 28.39
N THR A 195 -9.20 -20.86 28.45
CA THR A 195 -8.44 -21.36 27.29
C THR A 195 -9.00 -22.70 26.82
N VAL A 196 -9.24 -23.62 27.75
CA VAL A 196 -9.85 -24.93 27.48
C VAL A 196 -11.29 -24.75 26.97
N ALA A 197 -12.08 -23.88 27.60
CA ALA A 197 -13.45 -23.62 27.18
C ALA A 197 -13.54 -23.11 25.73
N ARG A 198 -12.59 -22.26 25.30
CA ARG A 198 -12.50 -21.79 23.91
C ARG A 198 -12.17 -22.91 22.95
N TRP A 199 -11.25 -23.82 23.30
CA TRP A 199 -10.95 -24.98 22.46
C TRP A 199 -12.12 -25.93 22.33
N VAL A 200 -12.85 -26.17 23.43
CA VAL A 200 -14.07 -26.98 23.41
C VAL A 200 -15.11 -26.38 22.47
N ALA A 201 -15.35 -25.06 22.56
CA ALA A 201 -16.27 -24.37 21.66
C ALA A 201 -15.84 -24.45 20.18
N GLU A 202 -14.53 -24.41 19.90
CA GLU A 202 -13.97 -24.59 18.56
C GLU A 202 -14.26 -25.99 18.01
N TRP A 203 -14.23 -27.02 18.85
CA TRP A 203 -14.49 -28.41 18.44
C TRP A 203 -15.97 -28.74 18.32
N ASP A 204 -16.83 -28.18 19.18
CA ASP A 204 -18.28 -28.37 19.10
C ASP A 204 -18.92 -27.68 17.87
N GLY A 205 -18.22 -26.70 17.29
CA GLY A 205 -18.63 -26.02 16.06
C GLY A 205 -18.15 -26.68 14.76
N GLN A 206 -17.40 -27.80 14.84
CA GLN A 206 -16.92 -28.60 13.71
C GLN A 206 -17.81 -29.82 13.49
#